data_AF-A0A2S9FBL7-F1
#
_entry.id   AF-A0A2S9FBL7-F1
#
_cell.length_a   1.000
_cell.length_b   1.000
_cell.length_c   1.000
_cell.angle_alpha   90.00
_cell.angle_beta   90.00
_cell.angle_gamma   90.00
#
_symmetry.space_group_name_H-M   'P 1'
#
loop_
_entity.id
_entity.type
_entity.pdbx_description
1 polymer ?
#
loop_
_entity_poly.entity_id
_entity_poly.type
_entity_poly.pdbx_seq_one_letter_code
_entity_poly.pdbx_strand_id
1 'polypeptide(L)' 'ELLDRLSEGEAFGRAAEPWEIATTIAFLASDYSSYLTGEIISVSSQRA' A
#
# COMPACT_ATOMS: atom_id res chain seq x y z
N GLU A 1 -3.10 21.87 4.61
CA GLU A 1 -4.33 21.87 3.79
C GLU A 1 -4.42 20.69 2.83
N LEU A 2 -3.54 20.56 1.81
CA LEU A 2 -3.61 19.43 0.86
C LEU A 2 -3.43 18.06 1.54
N LEU A 3 -2.39 17.91 2.38
CA LEU A 3 -2.11 16.65 3.07
C LEU A 3 -3.20 16.28 4.08
N ASP A 4 -3.76 17.28 4.76
CA ASP A 4 -4.87 17.08 5.71
C ASP A 4 -6.10 16.55 4.98
N ARG A 5 -6.49 17.20 3.86
CA ARG A 5 -7.60 16.77 3.00
C ARG A 5 -7.40 15.37 2.40
N LEU A 6 -6.17 15.00 2.05
CA LEU A 6 -5.88 13.64 1.57
C LEU A 6 -5.98 12.62 2.70
N SER A 7 -5.54 12.98 3.91
CA SER A 7 -5.59 12.11 5.08
C SER A 7 -7.01 11.83 5.54
N GLU A 8 -7.96 12.74 5.32
CA GLU A 8 -9.41 12.52 5.55
C GLU A 8 -9.98 11.33 4.76
N GLY A 9 -9.39 11.02 3.59
CA GLY A 9 -9.80 9.88 2.77
C GLY A 9 -9.15 8.55 3.17
N GLU A 10 -8.17 8.57 4.07
CA GLU A 10 -7.48 7.36 4.53
C GLU A 10 -8.21 6.75 5.73
N ALA A 11 -8.35 5.42 5.75
CA ALA A 11 -9.00 4.69 6.84
C ALA A 11 -8.36 4.95 8.21
N PHE A 12 -7.07 5.29 8.24
CA PHE A 12 -6.32 5.58 9.46
C PHE A 12 -6.13 7.08 9.71
N GLY A 13 -6.69 7.97 8.89
CA GLY A 13 -6.53 9.41 9.03
C GLY A 13 -5.08 9.89 8.83
N ARG A 14 -4.23 9.08 8.21
CA ARG A 14 -2.81 9.36 7.95
C ARG A 14 -2.34 8.70 6.67
N ALA A 15 -1.23 9.18 6.13
CA ALA A 15 -0.50 8.48 5.07
C ALA A 15 -0.05 7.08 5.52
N ALA A 16 0.14 6.19 4.54
CA ALA A 16 0.77 4.90 4.77
C ALA A 16 2.21 5.10 5.29
N GLU A 17 2.57 4.31 6.28
CA GLU A 17 3.90 4.28 6.86
C GLU A 17 4.83 3.44 5.97
N PRO A 18 6.15 3.74 5.91
CA PRO A 18 7.07 3.05 5.01
C PRO A 18 7.08 1.53 5.16
N TRP A 19 6.93 1.02 6.38
CA TRP A 19 6.91 -0.43 6.63
C TRP A 19 5.65 -1.13 6.11
N GLU A 20 4.52 -0.41 6.01
CA GLU A 20 3.26 -0.92 5.46
C GLU A 20 3.44 -1.21 3.96
N ILE A 21 4.21 -0.38 3.25
CA ILE A 21 4.61 -0.62 1.85
C ILE A 21 5.71 -1.69 1.76
N ALA A 22 6.73 -1.62 2.63
CA ALA A 22 7.86 -2.53 2.61
C ALA A 22 7.44 -4.00 2.80
N THR A 23 6.39 -4.26 3.58
CA THR A 23 5.85 -5.60 3.79
C THR A 23 5.33 -6.20 2.48
N THR A 24 4.60 -5.42 1.66
CA THR A 24 4.15 -5.88 0.34
C THR A 24 5.33 -6.11 -0.60
N ILE A 25 6.36 -5.25 -0.58
CA ILE A 25 7.58 -5.44 -1.37
C ILE A 25 8.29 -6.74 -0.95
N ALA A 26 8.43 -6.98 0.36
CA ALA A 26 9.05 -8.19 0.88
C ALA A 26 8.27 -9.45 0.47
N PHE A 27 6.94 -9.39 0.49
CA PHE A 27 6.09 -10.46 -0.04
C PHE A 27 6.36 -10.69 -1.54
N LEU A 28 6.35 -9.64 -2.37
CA LEU A 28 6.58 -9.73 -3.81
C LEU A 28 7.99 -10.23 -4.19
N ALA A 29 8.97 -10.02 -3.31
CA ALA A 29 10.33 -10.50 -3.48
C ALA A 29 10.54 -11.93 -2.96
N SER A 30 9.52 -12.56 -2.37
CA SER A 30 9.61 -13.90 -1.80
C SER A 30 9.08 -14.98 -2.76
N ASP A 31 9.35 -16.24 -2.42
CA ASP A 31 8.83 -17.38 -3.20
C ASP A 31 7.29 -17.51 -3.17
N TYR A 32 6.63 -16.84 -2.22
CA TYR A 32 5.17 -16.86 -2.09
C TYR A 32 4.46 -16.15 -3.26
N SER A 33 5.15 -15.24 -3.94
CA SER A 33 4.63 -14.52 -5.11
C SER A 33 5.25 -15.00 -6.42
N SER A 34 5.84 -16.20 -6.45
CA SER A 34 6.53 -16.74 -7.64
C SER A 34 5.66 -16.81 -8.91
N TYR A 35 4.33 -16.83 -8.76
CA TYR A 35 3.36 -16.83 -9.86
C TYR A 35 2.70 -15.47 -10.13
N LEU A 36 3.08 -14.41 -9.40
CA LEU A 36 2.55 -13.06 -9.60
C LEU A 36 3.50 -12.26 -10.50
N THR A 37 3.07 -11.98 -11.72
CA THR A 37 3.83 -11.18 -12.68
C THR A 37 2.88 -10.33 -13.52
N GLY A 38 3.29 -9.11 -13.87
CA GLY A 38 2.46 -8.16 -14.62
C GLY A 38 1.30 -7.53 -13.83
N GLU A 39 1.19 -7.83 -12.54
CA GLU A 39 0.10 -7.35 -11.68
C GLU A 39 0.38 -5.97 -11.08
N ILE A 40 -0.68 -5.19 -10.87
CA ILE A 40 -0.64 -3.91 -10.16
C ILE A 40 -1.35 -4.09 -8.82
N ILE A 41 -0.57 -4.09 -7.73
CA ILE A 41 -1.11 -4.22 -6.37
C ILE A 41 -1.28 -2.84 -5.75
N SER A 42 -2.52 -2.48 -5.40
CA SER A 42 -2.83 -1.26 -4.66
C SER A 42 -2.59 -1.47 -3.17
N VAL A 43 -1.61 -0.75 -2.59
CA VAL A 43 -1.35 -0.72 -1.14
C VAL A 43 -1.86 0.61 -0.59
N SER A 44 -3.19 0.76 -0.57
CA SER A 44 -3.88 1.98 -0.11
C SER A 44 -5.23 1.62 0.49
N SER A 45 -5.68 2.40 1.47
CA SER A 45 -7.00 2.25 2.07
C SER A 45 -8.12 2.96 1.28
N GLN A 46 -7.79 3.74 0.25
CA GLN A 46 -8.75 4.53 -0.54
C GLN A 46 -9.42 3.78 -1.69
N ARG A 47 -8.92 2.60 -2.08
CA ARG A 47 -9.35 1.85 -3.27
C ARG A 47 -9.72 0.39 -2.98
N ALA A 48 -9.96 0.05 -1.72
CA ALA A 48 -10.37 -1.29 -1.32
C ALA A 48 -11.73 -1.68 -1.90
#